data_AF-A0A1G2BIJ4-F1
#
_entry.id   AF-A0A1G2BIJ4-F1
#
_cell.length_a   1.000
_cell.length_b   1.000
_cell.length_c   1.000
_cell.angle_alpha   90.00
_cell.angle_beta   90.00
_cell.angle_gamma   90.00
#
_symmetry.space_group_name_H-M   'P 1'
#
loop_
_entity.id
_entity.type
_entity.pdbx_description
1 polymer ?
#
loop_
_entity_poly.entity_id
_entity_poly.type
_entity_poly.pdbx_seq_one_letter_code
_entity_poly.pdbx_strand_id
1 'polypeptide(L)'
;MNLDLIQKIAQVNLLGRGGAAFPTAKKWEMVKNEPGKQKYVICNVSEGEPKVYKDGYILENYPQELISGILLAMKTIGGSAKGFLYLRKDYYQKYQEKFLKIIGSAPIEIFCEPGGYLGGDESAACEAIEGRCTEPRQKPPYPTQKGLWGCPTLINNAETLYYVDKIFKNSYKNTRLYSVNGNVEKSGVYEFNVDLTIAQVLKENCNFPKIDFFVQVGGGASGRILLANELDQPVSGAGSITVYDQKKTDPYQLMQEWSEFFVRENCDKCTPCREGTLRIREMVAKKKLEVKVLQDLFFVLEQTSFCSLGKSVPTPFYDLLTKVMGIKL
;
A
#
# COMPACT_ATOMS: atom_id res chain seq x y z
N MET A 1 -4.63 -35.32 -5.66
CA MET A 1 -3.33 -34.65 -5.84
C MET A 1 -3.29 -33.43 -4.92
N ASN A 2 -2.31 -33.33 -4.03
CA ASN A 2 -2.11 -32.10 -3.27
C ASN A 2 -1.64 -31.02 -4.24
N LEU A 3 -2.44 -29.96 -4.43
CA LEU A 3 -2.10 -28.81 -5.27
C LEU A 3 -0.83 -28.13 -4.76
N ASP A 4 0.04 -27.69 -5.67
CA ASP A 4 1.16 -26.79 -5.34
C ASP A 4 0.61 -25.49 -4.73
N LEU A 5 1.35 -24.83 -3.84
CA LEU A 5 0.88 -23.63 -3.16
C LEU A 5 0.52 -22.51 -4.16
N ILE A 6 1.28 -22.35 -5.23
CA ILE A 6 0.97 -21.41 -6.31
C ILE A 6 -0.41 -21.70 -6.93
N GLN A 7 -0.74 -22.98 -7.16
CA GLN A 7 -2.04 -23.37 -7.70
C GLN A 7 -3.16 -23.07 -6.71
N LYS A 8 -2.96 -23.30 -5.41
CA LYS A 8 -3.94 -22.91 -4.38
C LYS A 8 -4.17 -21.40 -4.36
N ILE A 9 -3.09 -20.60 -4.44
CA ILE A 9 -3.16 -19.13 -4.51
C ILE A 9 -3.92 -18.68 -5.77
N ALA A 10 -3.68 -19.34 -6.91
CA ALA A 10 -4.36 -19.05 -8.17
C ALA A 10 -5.86 -19.37 -8.10
N GLN A 11 -6.25 -20.49 -7.49
CA GLN A 11 -7.65 -20.90 -7.36
C GLN A 11 -8.52 -19.89 -6.59
N VAL A 12 -7.96 -19.24 -5.58
CA VAL A 12 -8.67 -18.21 -4.81
C VAL A 12 -8.46 -16.80 -5.36
N ASN A 13 -7.80 -16.67 -6.51
CA ASN A 13 -7.52 -15.39 -7.17
C ASN A 13 -6.91 -14.33 -6.23
N LEU A 14 -5.95 -14.71 -5.38
CA LEU A 14 -5.36 -13.77 -4.42
C LEU A 14 -4.60 -12.65 -5.18
N LEU A 15 -5.07 -11.42 -5.01
CA LEU A 15 -4.41 -10.23 -5.52
C LEU A 15 -3.46 -9.63 -4.47
N GLY A 16 -2.38 -9.01 -4.93
CA GLY A 16 -1.43 -8.31 -4.06
C GLY A 16 -2.11 -7.18 -3.28
N ARG A 17 -2.03 -7.24 -1.95
CA ARG A 17 -2.75 -6.33 -1.03
C ARG A 17 -1.98 -5.04 -0.67
N GLY A 18 -0.91 -4.75 -1.39
CA GLY A 18 -0.13 -3.51 -1.23
C GLY A 18 -0.63 -2.31 -2.05
N GLY A 19 -1.71 -2.46 -2.83
CA GLY A 19 -2.30 -1.37 -3.62
C GLY A 19 -2.47 -1.71 -5.09
N ALA A 20 -1.42 -2.22 -5.75
CA ALA A 20 -1.41 -2.49 -7.19
C ALA A 20 -2.29 -3.68 -7.64
N ALA A 21 -2.78 -4.51 -6.71
CA ALA A 21 -3.68 -5.64 -6.99
C ALA A 21 -3.17 -6.64 -8.05
N PHE A 22 -1.85 -6.77 -8.24
CA PHE A 22 -1.28 -7.71 -9.19
C PHE A 22 -1.53 -9.16 -8.76
N PRO A 23 -1.88 -10.09 -9.68
CA PRO A 23 -2.13 -11.49 -9.33
C PRO A 23 -0.93 -12.16 -8.64
N THR A 24 -1.13 -12.62 -7.41
CA THR A 24 -0.04 -13.11 -6.54
C THR A 24 0.59 -14.37 -7.13
N ALA A 25 -0.22 -15.34 -7.59
CA ALA A 25 0.28 -16.57 -8.18
C ALA A 25 1.20 -16.30 -9.39
N LYS A 26 0.79 -15.42 -10.31
CA LYS A 26 1.59 -15.03 -11.47
C LYS A 26 2.93 -14.41 -11.08
N LYS A 27 2.94 -13.55 -10.05
CA LYS A 27 4.19 -12.94 -9.54
C LYS A 27 5.13 -14.01 -8.99
N TRP A 28 4.60 -14.98 -8.26
CA TRP A 28 5.38 -16.08 -7.68
C TRP A 28 5.94 -16.98 -8.77
N GLU A 29 5.16 -17.30 -9.81
CA GLU A 29 5.63 -18.06 -10.98
C GLU A 29 6.76 -17.34 -11.71
N MET A 30 6.66 -16.02 -11.92
CA MET A 30 7.73 -15.23 -12.53
C MET A 30 9.05 -15.38 -11.78
N VAL A 31 9.03 -15.24 -10.45
CA VAL A 31 10.25 -15.37 -9.63
C VAL A 31 10.74 -16.82 -9.58
N LYS A 32 9.83 -17.79 -9.45
CA LYS A 32 10.17 -19.23 -9.40
C LYS A 32 10.83 -19.70 -10.69
N ASN A 33 10.36 -19.23 -11.84
CA ASN A 33 10.85 -19.64 -13.16
C ASN A 33 12.09 -18.87 -13.61
N GLU A 34 12.41 -17.72 -13.00
CA GLU A 34 13.61 -16.97 -13.33
C GLU A 34 14.88 -17.77 -12.92
N PRO A 35 15.91 -17.84 -13.79
CA PRO A 35 17.16 -18.50 -13.48
C PRO A 35 17.92 -17.81 -12.34
N GLY A 36 18.63 -18.60 -11.55
CA GLY A 36 19.46 -18.11 -10.45
C GLY A 36 19.44 -19.07 -9.27
N LYS A 37 20.62 -19.39 -8.71
CA LYS A 37 20.74 -20.21 -7.50
C LYS A 37 20.27 -19.45 -6.25
N GLN A 38 20.48 -18.14 -6.25
CA GLN A 38 20.10 -17.23 -5.18
C GLN A 38 18.82 -16.48 -5.58
N LYS A 39 17.85 -16.45 -4.67
CA LYS A 39 16.60 -15.68 -4.78
C LYS A 39 16.34 -14.99 -3.45
N TYR A 40 15.45 -14.00 -3.44
CA TYR A 40 15.11 -13.29 -2.21
C TYR A 40 13.61 -13.11 -2.06
N VAL A 41 13.17 -13.01 -0.81
CA VAL A 41 11.78 -12.64 -0.46
C VAL A 41 11.83 -11.38 0.40
N ILE A 42 11.04 -10.37 0.05
CA ILE A 42 10.82 -9.18 0.88
C ILE A 42 9.35 -9.16 1.28
N CYS A 43 9.10 -9.22 2.59
CA CYS A 43 7.85 -8.79 3.18
C CYS A 43 7.92 -7.27 3.38
N ASN A 44 7.22 -6.52 2.55
CA ASN A 44 7.20 -5.06 2.61
C ASN A 44 6.11 -4.57 3.57
N VAL A 45 6.56 -3.97 4.68
CA VAL A 45 5.75 -3.37 5.75
C VAL A 45 6.15 -1.90 5.97
N SER A 46 6.34 -1.17 4.88
CA SER A 46 6.59 0.27 4.86
C SER A 46 5.32 1.11 5.14
N GLU A 47 4.13 0.49 5.32
CA GLU A 47 2.79 1.09 5.53
C GLU A 47 2.82 2.57 5.93
N GLY A 48 2.95 3.46 4.94
CA GLY A 48 3.27 4.87 5.18
C GLY A 48 2.09 5.81 4.97
N GLU A 49 1.08 5.35 4.21
CA GLU A 49 -0.10 6.17 3.95
C GLU A 49 -0.85 6.51 5.24
N PRO A 50 -1.26 7.78 5.43
CA PRO A 50 -2.04 8.18 6.59
C PRO A 50 -3.32 7.34 6.72
N LYS A 51 -3.73 7.00 7.94
CA LYS A 51 -5.03 6.32 8.18
C LYS A 51 -5.13 4.92 7.55
N VAL A 52 -3.99 4.29 7.21
CA VAL A 52 -3.88 2.88 6.81
C VAL A 52 -3.10 2.15 7.89
N TYR A 53 -3.67 1.09 8.48
CA TYR A 53 -3.11 0.42 9.66
C TYR A 53 -3.26 -1.11 9.62
N LYS A 54 -3.57 -1.67 8.44
CA LYS A 54 -3.87 -3.10 8.27
C LYS A 54 -2.62 -3.96 8.45
N ASP A 55 -1.46 -3.45 8.04
CA ASP A 55 -0.23 -4.19 8.18
C ASP A 55 0.23 -4.15 9.63
N GLY A 56 0.15 -2.98 10.30
CA GLY A 56 0.35 -2.87 11.74
C GLY A 56 -0.56 -3.81 12.55
N TYR A 57 -1.82 -3.96 12.14
CA TYR A 57 -2.75 -4.92 12.74
C TYR A 57 -2.27 -6.37 12.61
N ILE A 58 -1.67 -6.76 11.48
CA ILE A 58 -1.07 -8.08 11.29
C ILE A 58 0.16 -8.26 12.18
N LEU A 59 1.04 -7.26 12.26
CA LEU A 59 2.24 -7.32 13.11
C LEU A 59 1.88 -7.52 14.60
N GLU A 60 0.81 -6.88 15.04
CA GLU A 60 0.30 -7.00 16.41
C GLU A 60 -0.35 -8.37 16.64
N ASN A 61 -1.32 -8.76 15.80
CA ASN A 61 -2.24 -9.85 16.12
C ASN A 61 -1.87 -11.20 15.48
N TYR A 62 -1.19 -11.20 14.33
CA TYR A 62 -0.87 -12.41 13.55
C TYR A 62 0.61 -12.53 13.15
N PRO A 63 1.55 -12.31 14.10
CA PRO A 63 2.98 -12.31 13.79
C PRO A 63 3.49 -13.69 13.36
N GLN A 64 2.90 -14.77 13.90
CA GLN A 64 3.28 -16.16 13.59
C GLN A 64 2.84 -16.53 12.17
N GLU A 65 1.60 -16.22 11.80
CA GLU A 65 1.10 -16.44 10.44
C GLU A 65 1.86 -15.62 9.41
N LEU A 66 2.27 -14.39 9.74
CA LEU A 66 3.09 -13.58 8.85
C LEU A 66 4.45 -14.24 8.57
N ILE A 67 5.16 -14.67 9.61
CA ILE A 67 6.46 -15.36 9.45
C ILE A 67 6.28 -16.69 8.71
N SER A 68 5.23 -17.45 9.02
CA SER A 68 4.87 -18.67 8.28
C SER A 68 4.66 -18.38 6.78
N GLY A 69 3.94 -17.31 6.44
CA GLY A 69 3.75 -16.85 5.07
C GLY A 69 5.05 -16.52 4.33
N ILE A 70 5.99 -15.84 5.01
CA ILE A 70 7.34 -15.56 4.46
C ILE A 70 8.10 -16.86 4.18
N LEU A 71 8.10 -17.80 5.13
CA LEU A 71 8.78 -19.09 4.99
C LEU A 71 8.18 -19.94 3.86
N LEU A 72 6.84 -19.94 3.74
CA LEU A 72 6.14 -20.59 2.63
C LEU A 72 6.52 -19.98 1.28
N ALA A 73 6.63 -18.65 1.21
CA ALA A 73 7.10 -17.97 0.01
C ALA A 73 8.52 -18.39 -0.37
N MET A 74 9.46 -18.37 0.59
CA MET A 74 10.86 -18.78 0.40
C MET A 74 10.96 -20.23 -0.09
N LYS A 75 10.21 -21.15 0.53
CA LYS A 75 10.17 -22.56 0.13
C LYS A 75 9.60 -22.75 -1.29
N THR A 76 8.58 -21.97 -1.64
CA THR A 76 7.84 -22.14 -2.90
C THR A 76 8.60 -21.61 -4.10
N ILE A 77 9.30 -20.46 -3.97
CA ILE A 77 10.13 -19.91 -5.06
C ILE A 77 11.42 -20.72 -5.26
N GLY A 78 11.86 -21.45 -4.23
CA GLY A 78 13.07 -22.25 -4.25
C GLY A 78 14.37 -21.43 -4.31
N GLY A 79 15.50 -22.13 -4.43
CA GLY A 79 16.84 -21.53 -4.31
C GLY A 79 17.26 -21.34 -2.85
N SER A 80 18.48 -20.84 -2.63
CA SER A 80 19.00 -20.51 -1.29
C SER A 80 18.35 -19.23 -0.72
N ALA A 81 17.03 -19.15 -0.74
CA ALA A 81 16.28 -17.92 -0.53
C ALA A 81 16.53 -17.35 0.88
N LYS A 82 16.95 -16.08 0.95
CA LYS A 82 16.99 -15.28 2.17
C LYS A 82 15.79 -14.33 2.19
N GLY A 83 15.13 -14.24 3.34
CA GLY A 83 13.98 -13.37 3.56
C GLY A 83 14.37 -12.04 4.20
N PHE A 84 13.63 -10.99 3.90
CA PHE A 84 13.70 -9.70 4.59
C PHE A 84 12.30 -9.31 5.07
N LEU A 85 12.18 -9.03 6.36
CA LEU A 85 11.03 -8.33 6.93
C LEU A 85 11.37 -6.84 6.96
N TYR A 86 10.92 -6.11 5.93
CA TYR A 86 11.20 -4.68 5.76
C TYR A 86 10.14 -3.88 6.53
N LEU A 87 10.54 -3.26 7.63
CA LEU A 87 9.64 -2.56 8.55
C LEU A 87 9.85 -1.06 8.50
N ARG A 88 8.75 -0.31 8.44
CA ARG A 88 8.74 1.12 8.77
C ARG A 88 9.39 1.35 10.13
N LYS A 89 10.07 2.48 10.30
CA LYS A 89 10.89 2.80 11.48
C LYS A 89 10.17 2.60 12.83
N ASP A 90 8.92 3.05 12.94
CA ASP A 90 8.13 2.91 14.16
C ASP A 90 7.70 1.45 14.43
N TYR A 91 7.37 0.69 13.39
CA TYR A 91 7.10 -0.74 13.49
C TYR A 91 8.33 -1.55 13.83
N TYR A 92 9.49 -1.18 13.29
CA TYR A 92 10.77 -1.77 13.66
C TYR A 92 11.01 -1.56 15.17
N GLN A 93 10.95 -0.31 15.63
CA GLN A 93 11.14 0.02 17.05
C GLN A 93 10.17 -0.73 17.97
N LYS A 94 8.91 -0.91 17.55
CA LYS A 94 7.89 -1.56 18.35
C LYS A 94 7.97 -3.10 18.33
N TYR A 95 8.28 -3.71 17.20
CA TYR A 95 8.08 -5.14 16.98
C TYR A 95 9.34 -5.96 16.74
N GLN A 96 10.53 -5.34 16.60
CA GLN A 96 11.76 -6.07 16.29
C GLN A 96 12.03 -7.23 17.26
N GLU A 97 12.00 -7.00 18.57
CA GLU A 97 12.28 -8.06 19.55
C GLU A 97 11.28 -9.22 19.48
N LYS A 98 10.01 -8.90 19.25
CA LYS A 98 8.93 -9.89 19.08
C LYS A 98 9.21 -10.76 17.86
N PHE A 99 9.55 -10.15 16.73
CA PHE A 99 9.85 -10.88 15.49
C PHE A 99 11.17 -11.66 15.57
N LEU A 100 12.21 -11.16 16.25
CA LEU A 100 13.45 -11.91 16.45
C LEU A 100 13.17 -13.25 17.18
N LYS A 101 12.32 -13.23 18.22
CA LYS A 101 11.92 -14.45 18.94
C LYS A 101 11.15 -15.44 18.06
N ILE A 102 10.29 -14.94 17.17
CA ILE A 102 9.45 -15.77 16.30
C ILE A 102 10.26 -16.35 15.13
N ILE A 103 11.14 -15.56 14.54
CA ILE A 103 12.01 -15.95 13.42
C ILE A 103 13.00 -17.04 13.87
N GLY A 104 13.58 -16.89 15.07
CA GLY A 104 14.55 -17.85 15.60
C GLY A 104 15.77 -17.97 14.67
N SER A 105 16.06 -19.18 14.21
CA SER A 105 17.20 -19.48 13.32
C SER A 105 16.86 -19.45 11.83
N ALA A 106 15.62 -19.10 11.46
CA ALA A 106 15.25 -19.00 10.06
C ALA A 106 16.06 -17.91 9.34
N PRO A 107 16.39 -18.07 8.04
CA PRO A 107 17.18 -17.11 7.28
C PRO A 107 16.32 -15.89 6.85
N ILE A 108 15.71 -15.22 7.82
CA ILE A 108 14.92 -13.99 7.66
C ILE A 108 15.61 -12.89 8.47
N GLU A 109 15.93 -11.78 7.81
CA GLU A 109 16.51 -10.60 8.45
C GLU A 109 15.43 -9.52 8.63
N ILE A 110 15.41 -8.85 9.79
CA ILE A 110 14.53 -7.71 10.01
C ILE A 110 15.29 -6.45 9.59
N PHE A 111 14.76 -5.74 8.61
CA PHE A 111 15.36 -4.53 8.08
C PHE A 111 14.55 -3.30 8.52
N CYS A 112 15.24 -2.30 9.08
CA CYS A 112 14.64 -1.02 9.44
C CYS A 112 14.70 -0.09 8.24
N GLU A 113 13.55 0.38 7.78
CA GLU A 113 13.45 1.40 6.74
C GLU A 113 14.21 2.68 7.15
N PRO A 114 15.11 3.20 6.31
CA PRO A 114 15.89 4.41 6.62
C PRO A 114 15.01 5.68 6.70
N GLY A 115 13.82 5.65 6.10
CA GLY A 115 12.83 6.73 6.11
C GLY A 115 12.26 7.00 4.71
N GLY A 116 11.14 7.73 4.67
CA GLY A 116 10.41 8.05 3.43
C GLY A 116 9.40 6.97 3.03
N TYR A 117 8.32 7.37 2.38
CA TYR A 117 7.29 6.50 1.81
C TYR A 117 7.27 6.65 0.30
N LEU A 118 7.75 5.63 -0.39
CA LEU A 118 7.76 5.61 -1.84
C LEU A 118 6.58 4.86 -2.41
N GLY A 119 5.35 5.32 -2.18
CA GLY A 119 4.16 4.95 -2.99
C GLY A 119 3.97 3.45 -3.29
N GLY A 120 4.39 2.55 -2.41
CA GLY A 120 4.39 1.10 -2.66
C GLY A 120 5.35 0.61 -3.76
N ASP A 121 6.37 1.39 -4.15
CA ASP A 121 7.37 0.99 -5.13
C ASP A 121 8.25 -0.14 -4.59
N GLU A 122 8.19 -1.27 -5.26
CA GLU A 122 8.89 -2.49 -4.83
C GLU A 122 10.41 -2.39 -4.97
N SER A 123 10.91 -1.60 -5.94
CA SER A 123 12.35 -1.48 -6.18
C SER A 123 13.06 -0.55 -5.22
N ALA A 124 12.36 0.41 -4.63
CA ALA A 124 12.85 1.26 -3.55
C ALA A 124 13.30 0.44 -2.33
N ALA A 125 12.53 -0.60 -1.95
CA ALA A 125 12.91 -1.51 -0.89
C ALA A 125 14.21 -2.28 -1.21
N CYS A 126 14.45 -2.59 -2.49
CA CYS A 126 15.73 -3.18 -2.91
C CYS A 126 16.89 -2.22 -2.71
N GLU A 127 16.77 -0.95 -3.12
CA GLU A 127 17.84 0.03 -2.93
C GLU A 127 18.19 0.22 -1.45
N ALA A 128 17.17 0.34 -0.60
CA ALA A 128 17.37 0.52 0.83
C ALA A 128 18.15 -0.65 1.46
N ILE A 129 17.74 -1.90 1.18
CA ILE A 129 18.42 -3.11 1.68
C ILE A 129 19.85 -3.22 1.12
N GLU A 130 20.09 -2.75 -0.10
CA GLU A 130 21.42 -2.70 -0.71
C GLU A 130 22.30 -1.55 -0.19
N GLY A 131 21.80 -0.71 0.72
CA GLY A 131 22.54 0.42 1.30
C GLY A 131 22.68 1.61 0.36
N ARG A 132 21.79 1.73 -0.63
CA ARG A 132 21.78 2.81 -1.63
C ARG A 132 20.69 3.83 -1.32
N CYS A 133 20.71 4.97 -2.01
CA CYS A 133 19.63 5.95 -1.93
C CYS A 133 18.30 5.28 -2.31
N THR A 134 17.30 5.43 -1.45
CA THR A 134 15.97 4.84 -1.65
C THR A 134 15.25 5.54 -2.80
N GLU A 135 15.51 5.09 -4.01
CA GLU A 135 14.89 5.60 -5.23
C GLU A 135 14.29 4.44 -6.03
N PRO A 136 13.15 4.65 -6.72
CA PRO A 136 12.63 3.67 -7.65
C PRO A 136 13.64 3.38 -8.78
N ARG A 137 13.76 2.12 -9.17
CA ARG A 137 14.56 1.66 -10.32
C ARG A 137 13.77 1.77 -11.62
N GLN A 138 14.49 1.94 -12.72
CA GLN A 138 13.89 1.86 -14.05
C GLN A 138 13.39 0.43 -14.31
N LYS A 139 12.15 0.33 -14.80
CA LYS A 139 11.50 -0.93 -15.18
C LYS A 139 11.21 -0.89 -16.68
N PRO A 140 11.50 -1.95 -17.46
CA PRO A 140 12.24 -3.16 -17.08
C PRO A 140 13.76 -2.92 -16.84
N PRO A 141 14.47 -3.83 -16.14
CA PRO A 141 13.99 -5.11 -15.59
C PRO A 141 13.14 -4.95 -14.33
N TYR A 142 12.19 -5.86 -14.11
CA TYR A 142 11.37 -5.87 -12.89
C TYR A 142 12.10 -6.57 -11.73
N PRO A 143 11.77 -6.27 -10.46
CA PRO A 143 12.38 -6.96 -9.31
C PRO A 143 12.22 -8.49 -9.34
N THR A 144 11.16 -8.98 -9.99
CA THR A 144 10.94 -10.42 -10.20
C THR A 144 12.04 -11.07 -11.03
N GLN A 145 12.71 -10.30 -11.89
CA GLN A 145 13.83 -10.73 -12.73
C GLN A 145 15.17 -10.35 -12.10
N LYS A 146 15.31 -9.07 -11.74
CA LYS A 146 16.52 -8.47 -11.16
C LYS A 146 16.14 -7.49 -10.06
N GLY A 147 16.01 -8.01 -8.84
CA GLY A 147 15.77 -7.25 -7.62
C GLY A 147 17.05 -7.08 -6.80
N LEU A 148 17.05 -7.61 -5.58
CA LEU A 148 18.17 -7.53 -4.63
C LEU A 148 19.45 -8.10 -5.22
N TRP A 149 20.48 -7.27 -5.28
CA TRP A 149 21.80 -7.60 -5.84
C TRP A 149 21.72 -8.23 -7.23
N GLY A 150 20.74 -7.81 -8.03
CA GLY A 150 20.50 -8.34 -9.38
C GLY A 150 19.88 -9.74 -9.43
N CYS A 151 19.48 -10.31 -8.28
CA CYS A 151 18.85 -11.62 -8.21
C CYS A 151 17.31 -11.54 -8.27
N PRO A 152 16.62 -12.60 -8.71
CA PRO A 152 15.16 -12.67 -8.71
C PRO A 152 14.61 -12.46 -7.29
N THR A 153 13.74 -11.48 -7.11
CA THR A 153 13.25 -11.08 -5.80
C THR A 153 11.72 -11.02 -5.80
N LEU A 154 11.12 -11.78 -4.89
CA LEU A 154 9.69 -11.75 -4.63
C LEU A 154 9.40 -10.68 -3.57
N ILE A 155 8.60 -9.67 -3.93
CA ILE A 155 8.23 -8.58 -3.03
C ILE A 155 6.72 -8.61 -2.84
N ASN A 156 6.26 -8.82 -1.61
CA ASN A 156 4.85 -8.86 -1.25
C ASN A 156 4.57 -8.08 0.03
N ASN A 157 3.38 -7.49 0.10
CA ASN A 157 2.90 -6.82 1.30
C ASN A 157 2.55 -7.83 2.42
N ALA A 158 2.61 -7.40 3.69
CA ALA A 158 2.32 -8.23 4.85
C ALA A 158 0.97 -8.95 4.75
N GLU A 159 -0.11 -8.24 4.37
CA GLU A 159 -1.45 -8.84 4.23
C GLU A 159 -1.48 -9.94 3.16
N THR A 160 -0.69 -9.81 2.11
CA THR A 160 -0.61 -10.87 1.08
C THR A 160 0.02 -12.14 1.66
N LEU A 161 1.12 -12.02 2.41
CA LEU A 161 1.81 -13.15 3.01
C LEU A 161 1.04 -13.76 4.18
N TYR A 162 0.32 -12.94 4.95
CA TYR A 162 -0.66 -13.41 5.94
C TYR A 162 -1.71 -14.32 5.30
N TYR A 163 -2.30 -13.90 4.18
CA TYR A 163 -3.29 -14.74 3.49
C TYR A 163 -2.70 -15.97 2.83
N VAL A 164 -1.44 -15.94 2.40
CA VAL A 164 -0.75 -17.14 1.92
C VAL A 164 -0.71 -18.23 2.99
N ASP A 165 -0.44 -17.89 4.26
CA ASP A 165 -0.49 -18.87 5.36
C ASP A 165 -1.90 -19.45 5.53
N LYS A 166 -2.93 -18.61 5.53
CA LYS A 166 -4.33 -19.06 5.62
C LYS A 166 -4.72 -19.97 4.45
N ILE A 167 -4.31 -19.64 3.22
CA ILE A 167 -4.54 -20.45 2.02
C ILE A 167 -3.82 -21.80 2.14
N PHE A 168 -2.57 -21.81 2.59
CA PHE A 168 -1.81 -23.04 2.80
C PHE A 168 -2.52 -23.97 3.78
N LYS A 169 -3.05 -23.42 4.88
CA LYS A 169 -3.85 -24.11 5.91
C LYS A 169 -5.30 -24.41 5.48
N ASN A 170 -5.69 -24.07 4.25
CA ASN A 170 -7.07 -24.18 3.73
C ASN A 170 -8.13 -23.48 4.63
N SER A 171 -7.75 -22.38 5.27
CA SER A 171 -8.63 -21.59 6.16
C SER A 171 -8.93 -20.18 5.62
N TYR A 172 -8.47 -19.85 4.42
CA TYR A 172 -8.79 -18.58 3.77
C TYR A 172 -10.27 -18.50 3.38
N LYS A 173 -10.94 -17.41 3.75
CA LYS A 173 -12.39 -17.23 3.60
C LYS A 173 -12.77 -16.20 2.52
N ASN A 174 -11.92 -16.00 1.51
CA ASN A 174 -12.09 -14.96 0.49
C ASN A 174 -12.25 -13.55 1.09
N THR A 175 -11.47 -13.27 2.14
CA THR A 175 -11.52 -12.01 2.90
C THR A 175 -10.35 -11.09 2.56
N ARG A 176 -10.46 -9.83 2.96
CA ARG A 176 -9.37 -8.87 3.04
C ARG A 176 -9.50 -7.99 4.28
N LEU A 177 -8.43 -7.29 4.63
CA LEU A 177 -8.45 -6.30 5.71
C LEU A 177 -8.87 -4.93 5.19
N TYR A 178 -9.76 -4.28 5.94
CA TYR A 178 -10.27 -2.95 5.69
C TYR A 178 -9.89 -2.00 6.85
N SER A 179 -9.13 -0.95 6.57
CA SER A 179 -8.86 0.11 7.56
C SER A 179 -9.97 1.14 7.51
N VAL A 180 -10.86 1.16 8.51
CA VAL A 180 -12.00 2.09 8.57
C VAL A 180 -11.75 3.14 9.64
N ASN A 181 -11.70 4.42 9.25
CA ASN A 181 -11.32 5.51 10.13
C ASN A 181 -12.08 6.82 9.80
N GLY A 182 -11.77 7.91 10.52
CA GLY A 182 -12.34 9.24 10.29
C GLY A 182 -13.52 9.54 11.21
N ASN A 183 -14.55 10.22 10.71
CA ASN A 183 -15.77 10.53 11.44
C ASN A 183 -16.71 9.31 11.52
N VAL A 184 -16.23 8.26 12.18
CA VAL A 184 -16.95 6.99 12.41
C VAL A 184 -17.03 6.68 13.91
N GLU A 185 -18.00 5.86 14.31
CA GLU A 185 -18.15 5.46 15.72
C GLU A 185 -17.07 4.46 16.15
N LYS A 186 -16.72 3.52 15.28
CA LYS A 186 -15.80 2.42 15.56
C LYS A 186 -14.68 2.42 14.53
N SER A 187 -13.62 3.16 14.83
CA SER A 187 -12.39 3.16 14.02
C SER A 187 -11.65 1.84 14.24
N GLY A 188 -11.10 1.23 13.19
CA GLY A 188 -10.32 0.00 13.33
C GLY A 188 -10.06 -0.74 12.02
N VAL A 189 -9.44 -1.90 12.16
CA VAL A 189 -9.22 -2.84 11.05
C VAL A 189 -10.25 -3.96 11.13
N TYR A 190 -10.94 -4.17 10.01
CA TYR A 190 -12.00 -5.16 9.89
C TYR A 190 -11.65 -6.20 8.82
N GLU A 191 -11.93 -7.46 9.08
CA GLU A 191 -11.77 -8.52 8.09
C GLU A 191 -13.13 -8.93 7.54
N PHE A 192 -13.41 -8.57 6.29
CA PHE A 192 -14.66 -8.91 5.60
C PHE A 192 -14.40 -9.50 4.22
N ASN A 193 -15.46 -9.98 3.57
CA ASN A 193 -15.39 -10.53 2.22
C ASN A 193 -14.88 -9.47 1.22
N VAL A 194 -14.05 -9.89 0.26
CA VAL A 194 -13.47 -9.03 -0.79
C VAL A 194 -14.51 -8.46 -1.75
N ASP A 195 -15.65 -9.14 -1.91
CA ASP A 195 -16.71 -8.78 -2.86
C ASP A 195 -17.66 -7.70 -2.33
N LEU A 196 -17.49 -7.28 -1.07
CA LEU A 196 -18.33 -6.23 -0.49
C LEU A 196 -18.03 -4.87 -1.11
N THR A 197 -19.10 -4.11 -1.33
CA THR A 197 -19.03 -2.69 -1.68
C THR A 197 -18.59 -1.85 -0.48
N ILE A 198 -18.09 -0.64 -0.75
CA ILE A 198 -17.74 0.32 0.31
C ILE A 198 -18.93 0.57 1.25
N ALA A 199 -20.14 0.71 0.69
CA ALA A 199 -21.35 0.90 1.47
C ALA A 199 -21.66 -0.32 2.37
N GLN A 200 -21.47 -1.54 1.87
CA GLN A 200 -21.68 -2.76 2.65
C GLN A 200 -20.64 -2.89 3.77
N VAL A 201 -19.36 -2.62 3.50
CA VAL A 201 -18.30 -2.64 4.53
C VAL A 201 -18.63 -1.69 5.69
N LEU A 202 -19.06 -0.47 5.38
CA LEU A 202 -19.47 0.52 6.39
C LEU A 202 -20.74 0.11 7.13
N LYS A 203 -21.66 -0.63 6.50
CA LYS A 203 -22.86 -1.12 7.18
C LYS A 203 -22.54 -2.30 8.10
N GLU A 204 -21.71 -3.25 7.67
CA GLU A 204 -21.34 -4.43 8.46
C GLU A 204 -20.63 -4.10 9.76
N ASN A 205 -19.83 -3.04 9.80
CA ASN A 205 -19.18 -2.57 11.03
C ASN A 205 -19.92 -1.44 11.76
N CYS A 206 -21.17 -1.16 11.38
CA CYS A 206 -22.01 -0.08 11.93
C CYS A 206 -21.41 1.33 11.79
N ASN A 207 -20.55 1.58 10.80
CA ASN A 207 -19.95 2.89 10.54
C ASN A 207 -20.59 3.65 9.37
N PHE A 208 -21.72 3.20 8.81
CA PHE A 208 -22.42 3.93 7.74
C PHE A 208 -23.06 5.22 8.31
N PRO A 209 -22.60 6.42 7.90
CA PRO A 209 -23.04 7.67 8.51
C PRO A 209 -24.50 8.02 8.18
N LYS A 210 -25.17 8.72 9.12
CA LYS A 210 -26.51 9.31 8.95
C LYS A 210 -26.47 10.82 8.68
N ILE A 211 -25.29 11.34 8.36
CA ILE A 211 -25.01 12.76 8.09
C ILE A 211 -24.65 12.94 6.62
N ASP A 212 -24.49 14.19 6.16
CA ASP A 212 -23.86 14.44 4.86
C ASP A 212 -22.36 14.11 4.96
N PHE A 213 -21.87 13.23 4.08
CA PHE A 213 -20.50 12.74 4.13
C PHE A 213 -19.94 12.42 2.75
N PHE A 214 -18.61 12.37 2.69
CA PHE A 214 -17.85 11.76 1.61
C PHE A 214 -16.80 10.84 2.22
N VAL A 215 -16.19 9.98 1.39
CA VAL A 215 -15.16 9.05 1.84
C VAL A 215 -13.90 9.19 1.01
N GLN A 216 -12.76 8.93 1.62
CA GLN A 216 -11.50 8.70 0.93
C GLN A 216 -11.16 7.21 0.95
N VAL A 217 -10.95 6.63 -0.23
CA VAL A 217 -10.88 5.16 -0.40
C VAL A 217 -9.63 4.74 -1.16
N GLY A 218 -9.07 3.59 -0.76
CA GLY A 218 -7.99 2.88 -1.46
C GLY A 218 -6.57 3.41 -1.18
N GLY A 219 -6.49 4.52 -0.49
CA GLY A 219 -5.27 5.10 0.08
C GLY A 219 -5.63 6.10 1.17
N GLY A 220 -4.62 6.56 1.88
CA GLY A 220 -4.71 7.64 2.86
C GLY A 220 -4.59 8.99 2.22
N ALA A 221 -3.40 9.28 1.67
CA ALA A 221 -3.14 10.52 0.95
C ALA A 221 -3.27 10.33 -0.56
N SER A 222 -3.11 9.11 -1.08
CA SER A 222 -3.23 8.82 -2.52
C SER A 222 -4.64 8.39 -2.96
N GLY A 223 -5.54 8.22 -1.98
CA GLY A 223 -6.87 7.65 -2.16
C GLY A 223 -7.85 8.56 -2.91
N ARG A 224 -8.86 7.96 -3.54
CA ARG A 224 -9.93 8.66 -4.26
C ARG A 224 -10.97 9.23 -3.32
N ILE A 225 -11.57 10.36 -3.67
CA ILE A 225 -12.75 10.88 -2.97
C ILE A 225 -14.02 10.40 -3.68
N LEU A 226 -14.91 9.77 -2.90
CA LEU A 226 -16.21 9.28 -3.36
C LEU A 226 -17.33 9.90 -2.52
N LEU A 227 -18.39 10.32 -3.20
CA LEU A 227 -19.63 10.78 -2.59
C LEU A 227 -20.49 9.58 -2.16
N ALA A 228 -21.49 9.82 -1.31
CA ALA A 228 -22.36 8.78 -0.78
C ALA A 228 -23.09 7.95 -1.87
N ASN A 229 -23.38 8.55 -3.03
CA ASN A 229 -24.00 7.88 -4.18
C ASN A 229 -23.01 7.08 -5.06
N GLU A 230 -21.71 7.17 -4.80
CA GLU A 230 -20.66 6.44 -5.52
C GLU A 230 -20.17 5.20 -4.75
N LEU A 231 -20.79 4.84 -3.62
CA LEU A 231 -20.28 3.79 -2.71
C LEU A 231 -20.65 2.36 -3.11
N ASP A 232 -21.47 2.18 -4.14
CA ASP A 232 -21.86 0.87 -4.68
C ASP A 232 -20.78 0.30 -5.63
N GLN A 233 -19.56 0.21 -5.11
CA GLN A 233 -18.39 -0.33 -5.81
C GLN A 233 -17.43 -0.98 -4.79
N PRO A 234 -16.62 -1.97 -5.20
CA PRO A 234 -15.68 -2.62 -4.30
C PRO A 234 -14.54 -1.67 -3.87
N VAL A 235 -13.95 -1.96 -2.71
CA VAL A 235 -12.81 -1.19 -2.19
C VAL A 235 -11.54 -1.52 -2.99
N SER A 236 -10.93 -0.51 -3.59
CA SER A 236 -9.67 -0.63 -4.34
C SER A 236 -8.44 -0.39 -3.44
N GLY A 237 -7.24 -0.51 -4.02
CA GLY A 237 -5.99 -0.12 -3.36
C GLY A 237 -5.70 -0.83 -2.04
N ALA A 238 -5.18 -0.08 -1.06
CA ALA A 238 -4.77 -0.57 0.25
C ALA A 238 -5.93 -0.99 1.17
N GLY A 239 -7.20 -0.87 0.76
CA GLY A 239 -8.33 -1.28 1.60
C GLY A 239 -8.69 -0.28 2.68
N SER A 240 -8.25 0.97 2.59
CA SER A 240 -8.65 2.03 3.51
C SER A 240 -9.96 2.68 3.10
N ILE A 241 -10.76 3.05 4.10
CA ILE A 241 -11.98 3.84 3.99
C ILE A 241 -11.94 4.87 5.11
N THR A 242 -11.70 6.13 4.77
CA THR A 242 -11.79 7.24 5.73
C THR A 242 -13.07 8.01 5.47
N VAL A 243 -13.94 8.10 6.47
CA VAL A 243 -15.20 8.86 6.38
C VAL A 243 -14.97 10.30 6.86
N TYR A 244 -15.50 11.27 6.12
CA TYR A 244 -15.44 12.69 6.47
C TYR A 244 -16.84 13.28 6.57
N ASP A 245 -17.14 13.93 7.68
CA ASP A 245 -18.34 14.76 7.85
C ASP A 245 -18.20 16.00 6.94
N GLN A 246 -19.10 16.15 5.96
CA GLN A 246 -18.99 17.18 4.94
C GLN A 246 -19.09 18.60 5.53
N LYS A 247 -19.80 18.79 6.65
CA LYS A 247 -19.98 20.10 7.28
C LYS A 247 -18.83 20.48 8.20
N LYS A 248 -18.15 19.49 8.79
CA LYS A 248 -17.06 19.72 9.75
C LYS A 248 -15.67 19.69 9.14
N THR A 249 -15.54 19.14 7.94
CA THR A 249 -14.24 18.97 7.28
C THR A 249 -13.86 20.22 6.50
N ASP A 250 -12.73 20.84 6.83
CA ASP A 250 -12.13 21.90 5.99
C ASP A 250 -11.37 21.25 4.82
N PRO A 251 -11.81 21.44 3.56
CA PRO A 251 -11.12 20.90 2.39
C PRO A 251 -9.66 21.36 2.28
N TYR A 252 -9.33 22.58 2.71
CA TYR A 252 -7.95 23.08 2.68
C TYR A 252 -7.07 22.36 3.69
N GLN A 253 -7.61 21.96 4.84
CA GLN A 253 -6.87 21.17 5.81
C GLN A 253 -6.51 19.80 5.23
N LEU A 254 -7.44 19.12 4.55
CA LEU A 254 -7.15 17.84 3.90
C LEU A 254 -6.08 17.97 2.82
N MET A 255 -6.21 18.98 1.95
CA MET A 255 -5.20 19.26 0.93
C MET A 255 -3.83 19.56 1.54
N GLN A 256 -3.80 20.24 2.68
CA GLN A 256 -2.56 20.53 3.39
C GLN A 256 -1.93 19.23 3.90
N GLU A 257 -2.69 18.38 4.59
CA GLU A 257 -2.24 17.06 5.08
C GLU A 257 -1.66 16.20 3.94
N TRP A 258 -2.35 16.12 2.79
CA TRP A 258 -1.87 15.37 1.64
C TRP A 258 -0.61 15.98 1.02
N SER A 259 -0.57 17.30 0.84
CA SER A 259 0.58 17.97 0.23
C SER A 259 1.83 17.87 1.11
N GLU A 260 1.69 17.95 2.43
CA GLU A 260 2.78 17.74 3.38
C GLU A 260 3.29 16.30 3.35
N PHE A 261 2.37 15.34 3.27
CA PHE A 261 2.74 13.94 3.05
C PHE A 261 3.55 13.79 1.75
N PHE A 262 3.04 14.23 0.61
CA PHE A 262 3.76 14.05 -0.66
C PHE A 262 5.11 14.76 -0.68
N VAL A 263 5.22 15.98 -0.14
CA VAL A 263 6.50 16.68 -0.05
C VAL A 263 7.48 15.95 0.86
N ARG A 264 7.03 15.41 2.00
CA ARG A 264 7.90 14.69 2.94
C ARG A 264 8.36 13.34 2.39
N GLU A 265 7.48 12.65 1.67
CA GLU A 265 7.69 11.25 1.29
C GLU A 265 8.30 11.06 -0.11
N ASN A 266 8.46 12.14 -0.89
CA ASN A 266 9.09 12.06 -2.19
C ASN A 266 10.62 11.79 -2.10
N CYS A 267 11.18 11.07 -3.08
CA CYS A 267 12.62 10.74 -3.13
C CYS A 267 13.48 11.74 -3.93
N ASP A 268 12.93 12.89 -4.31
CA ASP A 268 13.60 13.94 -5.09
C ASP A 268 14.10 13.57 -6.50
N LYS A 269 13.92 12.31 -6.93
CA LYS A 269 14.40 11.79 -8.23
C LYS A 269 13.82 12.50 -9.45
N CYS A 270 12.52 12.81 -9.45
CA CYS A 270 11.85 13.41 -10.60
C CYS A 270 11.32 14.81 -10.28
N THR A 271 11.67 15.78 -11.13
CA THR A 271 11.28 17.19 -11.00
C THR A 271 9.75 17.39 -10.88
N PRO A 272 8.89 16.69 -11.67
CA PRO A 272 7.44 16.79 -11.53
C PRO A 272 6.96 16.54 -10.11
N CYS A 273 7.42 15.46 -9.47
CA CYS A 273 7.00 15.09 -8.13
C CYS A 273 7.59 16.06 -7.09
N ARG A 274 8.91 16.31 -7.14
CA ARG A 274 9.60 17.16 -6.17
C ARG A 274 9.08 18.60 -6.17
N GLU A 275 9.09 19.25 -7.34
CA GLU A 275 8.71 20.65 -7.46
C GLU A 275 7.19 20.81 -7.54
N GLY A 276 6.49 19.91 -8.24
CA GLY A 276 5.05 20.02 -8.43
C GLY A 276 4.26 19.87 -7.12
N THR A 277 4.64 18.92 -6.25
CA THR A 277 4.01 18.77 -4.94
C THR A 277 4.27 19.97 -4.04
N LEU A 278 5.48 20.55 -4.10
CA LEU A 278 5.83 21.79 -3.42
C LEU A 278 4.95 22.97 -3.88
N ARG A 279 4.76 23.15 -5.19
CA ARG A 279 3.88 24.20 -5.73
C ARG A 279 2.44 24.03 -5.30
N ILE A 280 1.92 22.81 -5.30
CA ILE A 280 0.58 22.50 -4.78
C ILE A 280 0.48 22.91 -3.31
N ARG A 281 1.45 22.51 -2.48
CA ARG A 281 1.50 22.89 -1.05
C ARG A 281 1.50 24.41 -0.85
N GLU A 282 2.28 25.15 -1.65
CA GLU A 282 2.33 26.62 -1.57
C GLU A 282 0.98 27.28 -1.89
N MET A 283 0.27 26.78 -2.91
CA MET A 283 -1.07 27.28 -3.28
C MET A 283 -2.11 26.97 -2.21
N VAL A 284 -2.09 25.75 -1.67
CA VAL A 284 -2.99 25.29 -0.60
C VAL A 284 -2.77 26.11 0.67
N ALA A 285 -1.52 26.30 1.10
CA ALA A 285 -1.18 27.08 2.29
C ALA A 285 -1.63 28.54 2.21
N LYS A 286 -1.57 29.14 1.01
CA LYS A 286 -2.06 30.51 0.75
C LYS A 286 -3.58 30.59 0.56
N LYS A 287 -4.29 29.45 0.57
CA LYS A 287 -5.71 29.32 0.18
C LYS A 287 -6.02 30.00 -1.16
N LYS A 288 -5.06 29.97 -2.09
CA LYS A 288 -5.17 30.60 -3.42
C LYS A 288 -4.86 29.56 -4.48
N LEU A 289 -5.91 28.91 -4.97
CA LEU A 289 -5.83 27.87 -5.99
C LEU A 289 -5.91 28.48 -7.39
N GLU A 290 -4.82 28.39 -8.15
CA GLU A 290 -4.79 28.80 -9.54
C GLU A 290 -5.18 27.62 -10.43
N VAL A 291 -6.47 27.53 -10.77
CA VAL A 291 -7.09 26.37 -11.45
C VAL A 291 -6.31 25.90 -12.68
N LYS A 292 -5.90 26.83 -13.55
CA LYS A 292 -5.14 26.49 -14.77
C LYS A 292 -3.77 25.88 -14.45
N VAL A 293 -3.08 26.44 -13.44
CA VAL A 293 -1.78 25.92 -13.00
C VAL A 293 -1.95 24.53 -12.37
N LEU A 294 -3.02 24.31 -11.60
CA LEU A 294 -3.32 22.99 -11.04
C LEU A 294 -3.61 21.94 -12.13
N GLN A 295 -4.38 22.29 -13.17
CA GLN A 295 -4.62 21.40 -14.31
C GLN A 295 -3.31 20.98 -14.98
N ASP A 296 -2.43 21.94 -15.27
CA ASP A 296 -1.13 21.69 -15.89
C ASP A 296 -0.25 20.82 -14.98
N LEU A 297 -0.20 21.11 -13.67
CA LEU A 297 0.56 20.33 -12.70
C LEU A 297 0.03 18.91 -12.56
N PHE A 298 -1.29 18.72 -12.50
CA PHE A 298 -1.91 17.41 -12.39
C PHE A 298 -1.59 16.55 -13.60
N PHE A 299 -1.70 17.11 -14.81
CA PHE A 299 -1.32 16.43 -16.04
C PHE A 299 0.17 16.04 -16.03
N VAL A 300 1.06 16.97 -15.70
CA VAL A 300 2.51 16.71 -15.68
C VAL A 300 2.86 15.64 -14.63
N LEU A 301 2.29 15.71 -13.43
CA LEU A 301 2.50 14.72 -12.38
C LEU A 301 2.06 13.32 -12.82
N GLU A 302 0.87 13.17 -13.38
CA GLU A 302 0.33 11.88 -13.81
C GLU A 302 1.15 11.27 -14.95
N GLN A 303 1.51 12.09 -15.94
CA GLN A 303 2.14 11.60 -17.17
C GLN A 303 3.65 11.39 -17.03
N THR A 304 4.33 12.20 -16.21
CA THR A 304 5.80 12.29 -16.23
C THR A 304 6.48 11.92 -14.90
N SER A 305 5.73 11.70 -13.82
CA SER A 305 6.32 11.18 -12.59
C SER A 305 6.84 9.76 -12.78
N PHE A 306 8.01 9.48 -12.21
CA PHE A 306 8.69 8.21 -12.40
C PHE A 306 7.97 7.02 -11.74
N CYS A 307 7.42 7.22 -10.54
CA CYS A 307 6.75 6.17 -9.77
C CYS A 307 5.30 6.53 -9.40
N SER A 308 4.59 5.56 -8.82
CA SER A 308 3.20 5.67 -8.37
C SER A 308 2.95 6.81 -7.39
N LEU A 309 3.91 7.15 -6.52
CA LEU A 309 3.75 8.25 -5.56
C LEU A 309 3.45 9.57 -6.28
N GLY A 310 4.29 9.97 -7.23
CA GLY A 310 4.11 11.22 -7.96
C GLY A 310 2.88 11.19 -8.86
N LYS A 311 2.59 10.03 -9.48
CA LYS A 311 1.42 9.85 -10.34
C LYS A 311 0.09 9.90 -9.59
N SER A 312 0.08 9.54 -8.30
CA SER A 312 -1.14 9.53 -7.49
C SER A 312 -1.45 10.85 -6.80
N VAL A 313 -0.50 11.81 -6.80
CA VAL A 313 -0.70 13.16 -6.24
C VAL A 313 -2.00 13.80 -6.73
N PRO A 314 -2.34 13.82 -8.03
CA PRO A 314 -3.52 14.54 -8.51
C PRO A 314 -4.85 13.98 -8.00
N THR A 315 -4.94 12.66 -7.80
CA THR A 315 -6.17 11.91 -7.51
C THR A 315 -7.03 12.51 -6.38
N PRO A 316 -6.53 12.64 -5.14
CA PRO A 316 -7.33 13.15 -4.02
C PRO A 316 -7.72 14.63 -4.21
N PHE A 317 -6.83 15.45 -4.79
CA PHE A 317 -7.08 16.88 -4.99
C PHE A 317 -8.14 17.09 -6.06
N TYR A 318 -8.01 16.40 -7.19
CA TYR A 318 -8.98 16.49 -8.28
C TYR A 318 -10.38 16.09 -7.81
N ASP A 319 -10.51 14.93 -7.15
CA ASP A 319 -11.82 14.48 -6.68
C ASP A 319 -12.39 15.43 -5.60
N LEU A 320 -11.59 15.93 -4.66
CA LEU A 320 -12.05 16.87 -3.63
C LEU A 320 -12.51 18.22 -4.24
N LEU A 321 -11.70 18.79 -5.14
CA LEU A 321 -11.98 20.08 -5.77
C LEU A 321 -13.24 20.02 -6.62
N THR A 322 -13.38 18.96 -7.44
CA THR A 322 -14.52 18.83 -8.36
C THR A 322 -15.79 18.38 -7.66
N LYS A 323 -15.72 17.38 -6.78
CA LYS A 323 -16.92 16.74 -6.20
C LYS A 323 -17.41 17.41 -4.92
N VAL A 324 -16.50 17.86 -4.06
CA VAL A 324 -16.84 18.42 -2.74
C VAL A 324 -16.88 19.94 -2.77
N MET A 325 -15.92 20.58 -3.44
CA MET A 325 -15.85 22.05 -3.53
C MET A 325 -16.55 22.64 -4.75
N GLY A 326 -16.93 21.83 -5.75
CA GLY A 326 -17.63 22.29 -6.96
C GLY A 326 -16.77 23.14 -7.91
N ILE A 327 -15.44 23.06 -7.80
CA ILE A 327 -14.50 23.77 -8.68
C ILE A 327 -14.39 23.00 -10.01
N LYS A 328 -14.47 23.71 -11.12
CA LYS A 328 -14.26 23.11 -12.46
C LYS A 328 -12.76 23.03 -12.76
N LEU A 329 -12.26 21.81 -12.95
CA LEU A 329 -10.92 21.44 -13.38
C LEU A 329 -10.99 20.71 -14.73
#